data_AF-A0A0T1WFE2-F1
#
_entry.id   AF-A0A0T1WFE2-F1
#
_cell.length_a   1.000
_cell.length_b   1.000
_cell.length_c   1.000
_cell.angle_alpha   90.00
_cell.angle_beta   90.00
_cell.angle_gamma   90.00
#
_symmetry.space_group_name_H-M   'P 1'
#
loop_
_entity.id
_entity.type
_entity.pdbx_description
1 polymer ?
#
loop_
_entity_poly.entity_id
_entity_poly.type
_entity_poly.pdbx_seq_one_letter_code
_entity_poly.pdbx_strand_id
1 'polypeptide(L)'
;MAAPELRLRTPSPGLLGLPWERPLAEWLVPEVPLRDMAVGPSRHLVKFVECDGALWALKELPPRIAVREYDALGRIEELHLNAVRRAGVVRQPDFDTSILLTRYLEGSWQYRRLFLRLPPDAPKQRSRLLDGMASLLVELHRRGVFWGDCSLANTLFSRDGQVLQASLVDAETSEVHPHLSDGQRELDVDVMVENVAAGLMDIAARMDGGTALRDQLIGEALSLRTRYVGLWELLHDEPVFAYADRHRVESRIRKLNELGFAVDEVSLRHDEAGSDQLRLKVAVGDRNYHATQLRELAGVEVGEGQATHLLGDLHAYQAQLCSEAGHDVDLPTAAQLWLMELVRPTMDRAHAAVGRRGTAIQAYCDLLEVRWLLSEQAGRDVGTERALIALANEVVPSDSAARLLVVETPTEPFSVLDEPD
;
A
#
# COMPACT_ATOMS: atom_id res chain seq x y z
N MET A 1 41.36 -3.56 -12.93
CA MET A 1 40.03 -3.61 -12.32
C MET A 1 39.25 -4.73 -12.98
N ALA A 2 38.59 -5.59 -12.21
CA ALA A 2 37.63 -6.55 -12.76
C ALA A 2 36.39 -5.78 -13.26
N ALA A 3 35.79 -6.24 -14.35
CA ALA A 3 34.53 -5.64 -14.82
C ALA A 3 33.40 -6.00 -13.83
N PRO A 4 32.48 -5.07 -13.53
CA PRO A 4 31.30 -5.38 -12.74
C PRO A 4 30.39 -6.37 -13.47
N GLU A 5 29.76 -7.27 -12.73
CA GLU A 5 28.88 -8.31 -13.27
C GLU A 5 27.42 -7.87 -13.11
N LEU A 6 26.77 -7.42 -14.19
CA LEU A 6 25.41 -6.88 -14.17
C LEU A 6 24.36 -7.97 -14.45
N ARG A 7 23.39 -8.15 -13.54
CA ARG A 7 22.17 -8.95 -13.76
C ARG A 7 20.94 -8.05 -13.64
N LEU A 8 20.49 -7.46 -14.76
CA LEU A 8 19.33 -6.57 -14.82
C LEU A 8 18.12 -7.27 -15.45
N ARG A 9 16.92 -7.01 -14.92
CA ARG A 9 15.62 -7.39 -15.53
C ARG A 9 15.09 -6.34 -16.51
N THR A 10 15.42 -5.08 -16.25
CA THR A 10 15.05 -3.93 -17.08
C THR A 10 16.31 -3.21 -17.55
N PRO A 11 17.04 -3.73 -18.55
CA PRO A 11 18.24 -3.06 -19.07
C PRO A 11 17.83 -1.82 -19.89
N SER A 12 18.02 -0.64 -19.31
CA SER A 12 17.78 0.65 -19.97
C SER A 12 19.11 1.40 -20.21
N PRO A 13 19.21 2.31 -21.20
CA PRO A 13 20.46 3.00 -21.52
C PRO A 13 21.04 3.80 -20.34
N GLY A 14 20.19 4.48 -19.57
CA GLY A 14 20.58 5.21 -18.37
C GLY A 14 21.12 4.29 -17.28
N LEU A 15 20.43 3.18 -16.97
CA LEU A 15 20.90 2.19 -15.99
C LEU A 15 22.22 1.52 -16.41
N LEU A 16 22.38 1.17 -17.69
CA LEU A 16 23.60 0.58 -18.21
C LEU A 16 24.78 1.56 -18.21
N GLY A 17 24.51 2.87 -18.33
CA GLY A 17 25.51 3.94 -18.30
C GLY A 17 25.92 4.42 -16.91
N LEU A 18 25.37 3.86 -15.83
CA LEU A 18 25.79 4.19 -14.46
C LEU A 18 27.20 3.65 -14.16
N PRO A 19 27.97 4.31 -13.27
CA PRO A 19 29.38 3.98 -13.04
C PRO A 19 29.57 2.78 -12.08
N TRP A 20 29.17 1.61 -12.56
CA TRP A 20 29.21 0.33 -11.83
C TRP A 20 30.62 -0.11 -11.43
N GLU A 21 31.66 0.49 -12.01
CA GLU A 21 33.07 0.30 -11.66
C GLU A 21 33.55 1.10 -10.43
N ARG A 22 32.71 1.96 -9.84
CA ARG A 22 33.01 2.75 -8.63
C ARG A 22 32.15 2.35 -7.41
N PRO A 23 32.66 2.46 -6.17
CA PRO A 23 31.87 2.26 -4.97
C PRO A 23 30.66 3.20 -4.94
N LEU A 24 29.51 2.77 -4.44
CA LEU A 24 28.29 3.58 -4.48
C LEU A 24 28.47 4.90 -3.71
N ALA A 25 29.32 4.91 -2.68
CA ALA A 25 29.67 6.09 -1.89
C ALA A 25 30.22 7.25 -2.75
N GLU A 26 31.00 6.95 -3.79
CA GLU A 26 31.71 7.94 -4.62
C GLU A 26 30.83 8.56 -5.73
N TRP A 27 29.61 8.07 -5.91
CA TRP A 27 28.69 8.60 -6.94
C TRP A 27 28.20 9.98 -6.54
N LEU A 28 28.36 10.99 -7.40
CA LEU A 28 28.06 12.40 -7.11
C LEU A 28 27.28 13.10 -8.23
N VAL A 29 26.52 14.12 -7.85
CA VAL A 29 25.88 15.08 -8.78
C VAL A 29 26.97 16.02 -9.33
N PRO A 30 26.95 16.42 -10.61
CA PRO A 30 25.94 16.14 -11.64
C PRO A 30 26.26 14.92 -12.53
N GLU A 31 27.34 14.19 -12.25
CA GLU A 31 27.78 13.07 -13.09
C GLU A 31 26.76 11.92 -13.10
N VAL A 32 26.18 11.61 -11.93
CA VAL A 32 25.07 10.67 -11.78
C VAL A 32 23.80 11.47 -11.47
N PRO A 33 22.64 11.15 -12.09
CA PRO A 33 21.35 11.79 -11.81
C PRO A 33 20.77 11.29 -10.47
N LEU A 34 21.46 11.61 -9.39
CA LEU A 34 21.06 11.27 -8.03
C LEU A 34 19.86 12.14 -7.58
N ARG A 35 18.95 11.54 -6.83
CA ARG A 35 17.89 12.23 -6.10
C ARG A 35 18.16 12.14 -4.61
N ASP A 36 18.09 13.29 -3.95
CA ASP A 36 18.03 13.32 -2.49
C ASP A 36 16.61 12.89 -2.05
N MET A 37 16.56 11.87 -1.21
CA MET A 37 15.34 11.30 -0.64
C MET A 37 15.61 11.15 0.85
N ALA A 38 14.92 11.92 1.69
CA ALA A 38 15.04 11.73 3.13
C ALA A 38 14.28 10.45 3.54
N VAL A 39 15.06 9.36 3.50
CA VAL A 39 14.75 8.02 4.00
C VAL A 39 15.14 7.90 5.47
N GLY A 40 14.45 7.01 6.20
CA GLY A 40 14.86 6.57 7.52
C GLY A 40 16.27 5.92 7.53
N PRO A 41 16.86 5.74 8.72
CA PRO A 41 18.19 5.16 8.86
C PRO A 41 18.22 3.74 8.27
N SER A 42 19.15 3.48 7.35
CA SER A 42 19.44 2.14 6.86
C SER A 42 20.75 1.63 7.46
N ARG A 43 20.86 0.30 7.62
CA ARG A 43 22.11 -0.36 8.01
C ARG A 43 23.16 -0.33 6.88
N HIS A 44 22.71 -0.12 5.65
CA HIS A 44 23.49 -0.20 4.42
C HIS A 44 23.44 1.12 3.66
N LEU A 45 24.42 1.37 2.79
CA LEU A 45 24.41 2.57 1.96
C LEU A 45 23.31 2.47 0.90
N VAL A 46 22.38 3.44 0.90
CA VAL A 46 21.33 3.57 -0.11
C VAL A 46 21.48 4.90 -0.86
N LYS A 47 21.41 4.84 -2.19
CA LYS A 47 21.29 6.03 -3.06
C LYS A 47 20.12 5.88 -4.02
N PHE A 48 19.53 7.00 -4.43
CA PHE A 48 18.42 7.03 -5.37
C PHE A 48 18.86 7.66 -6.67
N VAL A 49 18.53 7.02 -7.79
CA VAL A 49 18.93 7.44 -9.15
C VAL A 49 17.69 7.55 -10.02
N GLU A 50 17.50 8.69 -10.68
CA GLU A 50 16.45 8.85 -11.69
C GLU A 50 17.05 8.73 -13.08
N CYS A 51 16.63 7.72 -13.85
CA CYS A 51 17.04 7.58 -15.24
C CYS A 51 15.95 6.90 -16.06
N ASP A 52 15.88 7.23 -17.35
CA ASP A 52 14.89 6.72 -18.31
C ASP A 52 13.42 6.88 -17.85
N GLY A 53 13.13 7.93 -17.08
CA GLY A 53 11.79 8.23 -16.55
C GLY A 53 11.36 7.36 -15.36
N ALA A 54 12.29 6.64 -14.72
CA ALA A 54 12.03 5.85 -13.52
C ALA A 54 13.01 6.18 -12.40
N LEU A 55 12.53 6.10 -11.15
CA LEU A 55 13.33 6.26 -9.94
C LEU A 55 13.71 4.88 -9.38
N TRP A 56 15.01 4.69 -9.12
CA TRP A 56 15.60 3.45 -8.66
C TRP A 56 16.25 3.64 -7.29
N ALA A 57 16.10 2.65 -6.42
CA ALA A 57 16.84 2.56 -5.16
C ALA A 57 18.00 1.57 -5.33
N LEU A 58 19.21 2.02 -4.98
CA LEU A 58 20.44 1.25 -5.05
C LEU A 58 20.93 1.01 -3.61
N LYS A 59 20.92 -0.24 -3.14
CA LYS A 59 21.34 -0.68 -1.80
C LYS A 59 22.68 -1.43 -1.94
N GLU A 60 23.78 -0.87 -1.44
CA GLU A 60 25.10 -1.52 -1.44
C GLU A 60 25.18 -2.56 -0.31
N LEU A 61 25.56 -3.80 -0.63
CA LEU A 61 25.41 -4.96 0.24
C LEU A 61 26.60 -5.94 0.10
N PRO A 62 26.88 -6.76 1.11
CA PRO A 62 27.73 -7.94 0.94
C PRO A 62 27.14 -8.90 -0.12
N PRO A 63 27.95 -9.48 -1.03
CA PRO A 63 27.44 -10.18 -2.22
C PRO A 63 26.46 -11.31 -1.94
N ARG A 64 26.67 -12.07 -0.86
CA ARG A 64 25.75 -13.14 -0.43
C ARG A 64 24.40 -12.63 0.02
N ILE A 65 24.36 -11.47 0.68
CA ILE A 65 23.13 -10.85 1.18
C ILE A 65 22.36 -10.27 0.00
N ALA A 66 23.03 -9.53 -0.89
CA ALA A 66 22.42 -8.97 -2.11
C ALA A 66 21.72 -10.03 -2.97
N VAL A 67 22.35 -11.20 -3.17
CA VAL A 67 21.76 -12.30 -3.93
C VAL A 67 20.57 -12.93 -3.19
N ARG A 68 20.67 -13.15 -1.86
CA ARG A 68 19.56 -13.66 -1.04
C ARG A 68 18.34 -12.72 -1.14
N GLU A 69 18.54 -11.42 -0.94
CA GLU A 69 17.48 -10.42 -0.99
C GLU A 69 16.88 -10.29 -2.40
N TYR A 70 17.72 -10.29 -3.45
CA TYR A 70 17.28 -10.30 -4.84
C TYR A 70 16.41 -11.52 -5.20
N ASP A 71 16.74 -12.71 -4.68
CA ASP A 71 15.95 -13.92 -4.94
C ASP A 71 14.70 -13.99 -4.04
N ALA A 72 14.74 -13.47 -2.81
CA ALA A 72 13.59 -13.35 -1.92
C ALA A 72 12.52 -12.39 -2.49
N LEU A 73 12.90 -11.16 -2.87
CA LEU A 73 12.02 -10.21 -3.56
C LEU A 73 11.42 -10.81 -4.84
N GLY A 74 12.18 -11.68 -5.52
CA GLY A 74 11.71 -12.41 -6.70
C GLY A 74 10.53 -13.32 -6.43
N ARG A 75 10.65 -14.17 -5.40
CA ARG A 75 9.56 -15.06 -4.97
C ARG A 75 8.35 -14.29 -4.45
N ILE A 76 8.58 -13.19 -3.74
CA ILE A 76 7.51 -12.31 -3.22
C ILE A 76 6.73 -11.67 -4.40
N GLU A 77 7.43 -11.23 -5.45
CA GLU A 77 6.82 -10.70 -6.69
C GLU A 77 6.05 -11.78 -7.47
N GLU A 78 6.59 -13.00 -7.56
CA GLU A 78 5.94 -14.18 -8.16
C GLU A 78 4.68 -14.62 -7.39
N LEU A 79 4.60 -14.33 -6.09
CA LEU A 79 3.42 -14.54 -5.23
C LEU A 79 2.42 -13.37 -5.26
N HIS A 80 2.69 -12.33 -6.07
CA HIS A 80 1.88 -11.11 -6.20
C HIS A 80 1.65 -10.35 -4.88
N LEU A 81 2.62 -10.43 -3.97
CA LEU A 81 2.61 -9.75 -2.67
C LEU A 81 3.11 -8.30 -2.78
N ASN A 82 2.66 -7.46 -1.86
CA ASN A 82 3.01 -6.04 -1.82
C ASN A 82 4.44 -5.81 -1.30
N ALA A 83 5.38 -5.70 -2.23
CA ALA A 83 6.77 -5.37 -1.98
C ALA A 83 7.40 -4.53 -3.11
N VAL A 84 8.55 -3.91 -2.83
CA VAL A 84 9.36 -3.26 -3.87
C VAL A 84 9.82 -4.26 -4.93
N ARG A 85 9.70 -3.90 -6.21
CA ARG A 85 10.03 -4.81 -7.31
C ARG A 85 11.54 -4.83 -7.57
N ARG A 86 12.13 -6.03 -7.65
CA ARG A 86 13.55 -6.19 -7.98
C ARG A 86 13.82 -5.78 -9.43
N ALA A 87 14.78 -4.90 -9.64
CA ALA A 87 15.20 -4.41 -10.95
C ALA A 87 16.48 -5.10 -11.44
N GLY A 88 17.39 -5.42 -10.52
CA GLY A 88 18.64 -6.09 -10.83
C GLY A 88 19.56 -6.26 -9.62
N VAL A 89 20.69 -6.92 -9.83
CA VAL A 89 21.82 -6.95 -8.89
C VAL A 89 23.11 -6.82 -9.69
N VAL A 90 24.04 -6.01 -9.20
CA VAL A 90 25.35 -5.76 -9.84
C VAL A 90 26.44 -6.13 -8.86
N ARG A 91 27.28 -7.10 -9.21
CA ARG A 91 28.44 -7.49 -8.38
C ARG A 91 29.65 -6.64 -8.76
N GLN A 92 30.38 -6.15 -7.76
CA GLN A 92 31.60 -5.37 -7.92
C GLN A 92 32.79 -6.15 -7.35
N PRO A 93 33.48 -6.99 -8.15
CA PRO A 93 34.46 -7.94 -7.61
C PRO A 93 35.68 -7.28 -6.94
N ASP A 94 36.03 -6.06 -7.35
CA ASP A 94 37.17 -5.31 -6.81
C ASP A 94 36.92 -4.71 -5.42
N PHE A 95 35.64 -4.60 -4.99
CA PHE A 95 35.26 -4.05 -3.67
C PHE A 95 34.67 -5.11 -2.73
N ASP A 96 34.48 -6.34 -3.21
CA ASP A 96 33.70 -7.42 -2.56
C ASP A 96 32.30 -6.97 -2.09
N THR A 97 31.65 -6.13 -2.91
CA THR A 97 30.27 -5.66 -2.72
C THR A 97 29.38 -6.10 -3.88
N SER A 98 28.06 -6.02 -3.65
CA SER A 98 27.04 -6.04 -4.70
C SER A 98 26.04 -4.93 -4.44
N ILE A 99 25.57 -4.26 -5.49
CA ILE A 99 24.49 -3.28 -5.43
C ILE A 99 23.19 -3.99 -5.83
N LEU A 100 22.21 -4.02 -4.92
CA LEU A 100 20.83 -4.42 -5.22
C LEU A 100 20.08 -3.22 -5.79
N LEU A 101 19.40 -3.41 -6.91
CA LEU A 101 18.54 -2.40 -7.54
C LEU A 101 17.07 -2.79 -7.35
N THR A 102 16.27 -1.90 -6.78
CA THR A 102 14.81 -2.02 -6.75
C THR A 102 14.16 -0.79 -7.40
N ARG A 103 12.96 -0.96 -7.96
CA ARG A 103 12.15 0.18 -8.42
C ARG A 103 11.56 0.90 -7.21
N TYR A 104 11.72 2.22 -7.14
CA TYR A 104 11.10 3.01 -6.10
C TYR A 104 9.57 2.99 -6.24
N LEU A 105 8.87 2.94 -5.11
CA LEU A 105 7.41 2.99 -5.08
C LEU A 105 6.96 4.45 -5.16
N GLU A 106 6.67 4.91 -6.38
CA GLU A 106 6.18 6.26 -6.66
C GLU A 106 4.86 6.53 -5.90
N GLY A 107 4.70 7.75 -5.36
CA GLY A 107 3.52 8.11 -4.58
C GLY A 107 3.38 7.35 -3.25
N SER A 108 4.49 6.84 -2.70
CA SER A 108 4.53 6.24 -1.36
C SER A 108 5.25 7.13 -0.36
N TRP A 109 4.97 6.88 0.93
CA TRP A 109 5.51 7.62 2.05
C TRP A 109 5.97 6.68 3.14
N GLN A 110 7.04 7.09 3.84
CA GLN A 110 7.48 6.43 5.06
C GLN A 110 6.60 6.85 6.23
N TYR A 111 6.23 5.90 7.09
CA TYR A 111 5.34 6.12 8.24
C TYR A 111 5.69 7.37 9.05
N ARG A 112 6.99 7.58 9.31
CA ARG A 112 7.52 8.71 10.07
C ARG A 112 7.03 10.07 9.54
N ARG A 113 6.91 10.25 8.22
CA ARG A 113 6.44 11.50 7.59
C ARG A 113 4.95 11.69 7.81
N LEU A 114 4.17 10.66 7.52
CA LEU A 114 2.73 10.63 7.78
C LEU A 114 2.47 10.98 9.24
N PHE A 115 3.12 10.28 10.18
CA PHE A 115 2.95 10.50 11.60
C PHE A 115 3.29 11.94 12.06
N LEU A 116 4.42 12.50 11.62
CA LEU A 116 4.82 13.86 11.99
C LEU A 116 3.90 14.95 11.41
N ARG A 117 3.16 14.66 10.33
CA ARG A 117 2.22 15.60 9.72
C ARG A 117 0.75 15.34 10.10
N LEU A 118 0.44 14.16 10.63
CA LEU A 118 -0.87 13.82 11.15
C LEU A 118 -1.14 14.62 12.45
N PRO A 119 -2.30 15.29 12.56
CA PRO A 119 -2.70 15.91 13.81
C PRO A 119 -2.71 14.89 14.97
N PRO A 120 -2.25 15.24 16.19
CA PRO A 120 -2.28 14.33 17.34
C PRO A 120 -3.67 13.73 17.60
N ASP A 121 -4.72 14.49 17.30
CA ASP A 121 -6.15 14.18 17.39
C ASP A 121 -6.72 13.37 16.20
N ALA A 122 -5.89 12.78 15.32
CA ALA A 122 -6.32 11.95 14.19
C ALA A 122 -6.16 10.41 14.38
N PRO A 123 -6.74 9.77 15.42
CA PRO A 123 -6.53 8.35 15.72
C PRO A 123 -7.05 7.40 14.63
N LYS A 124 -8.09 7.79 13.88
CA LYS A 124 -8.60 6.97 12.74
C LYS A 124 -7.54 6.79 11.65
N GLN A 125 -6.74 7.83 11.36
CA GLN A 125 -5.73 7.77 10.30
C GLN A 125 -4.48 6.98 10.77
N ARG A 126 -4.11 7.09 12.06
CA ARG A 126 -3.11 6.18 12.65
C ARG A 126 -3.57 4.72 12.65
N SER A 127 -4.86 4.45 12.95
CA SER A 127 -5.41 3.09 12.84
C SER A 127 -5.22 2.52 11.43
N ARG A 128 -5.60 3.28 10.38
CA ARG A 128 -5.45 2.82 8.98
C ARG A 128 -4.01 2.42 8.62
N LEU A 129 -2.99 3.06 9.20
CA LEU A 129 -1.59 2.66 9.03
C LEU A 129 -1.29 1.31 9.69
N LEU A 130 -1.70 1.13 10.95
CA LEU A 130 -1.51 -0.11 11.69
C LEU A 130 -2.30 -1.28 11.08
N ASP A 131 -3.50 -1.00 10.58
CA ASP A 131 -4.34 -1.94 9.83
C ASP A 131 -3.66 -2.35 8.50
N GLY A 132 -3.04 -1.40 7.80
CA GLY A 132 -2.21 -1.68 6.61
C GLY A 132 -1.04 -2.61 6.90
N MET A 133 -0.30 -2.38 8.01
CA MET A 133 0.81 -3.25 8.43
C MET A 133 0.35 -4.65 8.80
N ALA A 134 -0.69 -4.77 9.63
CA ALA A 134 -1.24 -6.05 10.04
C ALA A 134 -1.75 -6.84 8.83
N SER A 135 -2.38 -6.17 7.85
CA SER A 135 -2.86 -6.78 6.61
C SER A 135 -1.71 -7.28 5.73
N LEU A 136 -0.64 -6.50 5.57
CA LEU A 136 0.57 -6.93 4.86
C LEU A 136 1.18 -8.18 5.52
N LEU A 137 1.39 -8.17 6.84
CA LEU A 137 2.00 -9.32 7.54
C LEU A 137 1.13 -10.59 7.43
N VAL A 138 -0.19 -10.46 7.55
CA VAL A 138 -1.12 -11.58 7.34
C VAL A 138 -1.03 -12.13 5.91
N GLU A 139 -0.88 -11.28 4.88
CA GLU A 139 -0.74 -11.72 3.49
C GLU A 139 0.57 -12.44 3.23
N LEU A 140 1.70 -11.90 3.70
CA LEU A 140 3.00 -12.55 3.65
C LEU A 140 2.89 -13.96 4.26
N HIS A 141 2.34 -14.06 5.48
CA HIS A 141 2.16 -15.32 6.19
C HIS A 141 1.22 -16.30 5.47
N ARG A 142 0.09 -15.84 4.89
CA ARG A 142 -0.84 -16.67 4.09
C ARG A 142 -0.18 -17.27 2.85
N ARG A 143 0.85 -16.61 2.31
CA ARG A 143 1.63 -17.07 1.14
C ARG A 143 2.97 -17.72 1.52
N GLY A 144 3.18 -18.04 2.80
CA GLY A 144 4.38 -18.75 3.27
C GLY A 144 5.64 -17.89 3.43
N VAL A 145 5.52 -16.56 3.39
CA VAL A 145 6.63 -15.62 3.53
C VAL A 145 6.76 -15.16 4.98
N PHE A 146 7.88 -15.49 5.62
CA PHE A 146 8.35 -14.87 6.87
C PHE A 146 9.17 -13.63 6.52
N TRP A 147 8.92 -12.51 7.19
CA TRP A 147 9.61 -11.23 6.98
C TRP A 147 10.85 -11.11 7.88
N GLY A 148 10.69 -11.22 9.20
CA GLY A 148 11.80 -11.22 10.16
C GLY A 148 12.43 -9.85 10.47
N ASP A 149 12.01 -8.77 9.81
CA ASP A 149 12.33 -7.38 10.19
C ASP A 149 11.19 -6.41 9.83
N CYS A 150 9.94 -6.83 10.13
CA CYS A 150 8.75 -6.01 9.99
C CYS A 150 8.89 -4.76 10.88
N SER A 151 8.94 -3.57 10.27
CA SER A 151 9.22 -2.32 10.99
C SER A 151 8.66 -1.09 10.27
N LEU A 152 8.51 0.03 10.98
CA LEU A 152 8.11 1.32 10.40
C LEU A 152 9.12 1.90 9.40
N ALA A 153 10.38 1.45 9.45
CA ALA A 153 11.44 1.86 8.53
C ALA A 153 11.43 1.04 7.23
N ASN A 154 11.12 -0.27 7.35
CA ASN A 154 11.09 -1.22 6.24
C ASN A 154 9.72 -1.29 5.53
N THR A 155 8.75 -0.46 5.96
CA THR A 155 7.40 -0.37 5.37
C THR A 155 7.18 0.98 4.69
N LEU A 156 6.80 0.94 3.41
CA LEU A 156 6.24 2.09 2.70
C LEU A 156 4.71 1.99 2.64
N PHE A 157 4.04 3.14 2.64
CA PHE A 157 2.59 3.23 2.53
C PHE A 157 2.22 4.00 1.27
N SER A 158 1.22 3.54 0.54
CA SER A 158 0.61 4.27 -0.57
C SER A 158 -0.92 4.38 -0.38
N ARG A 159 -1.54 5.34 -1.06
CA ARG A 159 -3.01 5.45 -1.12
C ARG A 159 -3.52 4.45 -2.16
N ASP A 160 -4.43 3.58 -1.74
CA ASP A 160 -5.13 2.65 -2.62
C ASP A 160 -6.65 2.81 -2.39
N GLY A 161 -7.27 3.75 -3.11
CA GLY A 161 -8.69 4.06 -2.94
C GLY A 161 -8.92 4.73 -1.58
N GLN A 162 -9.75 4.14 -0.71
CA GLN A 162 -9.97 4.64 0.66
C GLN A 162 -8.97 4.07 1.69
N VAL A 163 -8.20 3.03 1.37
CA VAL A 163 -7.25 2.40 2.31
C VAL A 163 -5.82 2.94 2.17
N LEU A 164 -4.96 2.54 3.11
CA LEU A 164 -3.51 2.71 3.03
C LEU A 164 -2.88 1.34 2.83
N GLN A 165 -2.28 1.13 1.66
CA GLN A 165 -1.63 -0.13 1.33
C GLN A 165 -0.18 -0.07 1.81
N ALA A 166 0.19 -0.97 2.72
CA ALA A 166 1.57 -1.17 3.15
C ALA A 166 2.32 -2.04 2.13
N SER A 167 3.61 -1.77 1.95
CA SER A 167 4.52 -2.53 1.09
C SER A 167 5.86 -2.79 1.79
N LEU A 168 6.34 -4.03 1.67
CA LEU A 168 7.65 -4.46 2.16
C LEU A 168 8.76 -3.84 1.29
N VAL A 169 9.76 -3.21 1.93
CA VAL A 169 10.92 -2.61 1.25
C VAL A 169 12.17 -3.44 1.40
N ASP A 170 12.41 -3.97 2.59
CA ASP A 170 13.61 -4.74 2.91
C ASP A 170 13.25 -6.21 3.11
N ALA A 171 13.90 -7.09 2.33
CA ALA A 171 13.72 -8.54 2.36
C ALA A 171 14.99 -9.29 2.80
N GLU A 172 15.97 -8.60 3.39
CA GLU A 172 17.27 -9.15 3.80
C GLU A 172 17.13 -10.34 4.77
N THR A 173 16.19 -10.23 5.72
CA THR A 173 15.86 -11.26 6.71
C THR A 173 14.80 -12.26 6.23
N SER A 174 14.12 -11.98 5.12
CA SER A 174 12.92 -12.72 4.71
C SER A 174 13.24 -14.14 4.24
N GLU A 175 12.24 -15.02 4.39
CA GLU A 175 12.28 -16.41 3.97
C GLU A 175 10.95 -16.85 3.37
N VAL A 176 11.01 -17.53 2.22
CA VAL A 176 9.82 -18.04 1.53
C VAL A 176 9.78 -19.55 1.65
N HIS A 177 8.78 -20.03 2.39
CA HIS A 177 8.47 -21.43 2.69
C HIS A 177 7.17 -21.84 1.99
N PRO A 178 6.89 -23.15 1.80
CA PRO A 178 5.59 -23.58 1.26
C PRO A 178 4.40 -23.17 2.15
N HIS A 179 4.59 -23.24 3.47
CA HIS A 179 3.66 -22.77 4.50
C HIS A 179 4.49 -22.35 5.72
N LEU A 180 4.05 -21.34 6.48
CA LEU A 180 4.65 -21.02 7.78
C LEU A 180 4.03 -21.87 8.89
N SER A 181 4.88 -22.32 9.81
CA SER A 181 4.44 -22.85 11.11
C SER A 181 3.88 -21.73 12.00
N ASP A 182 3.04 -22.10 12.97
CA ASP A 182 2.45 -21.13 13.92
C ASP A 182 3.54 -20.35 14.66
N GLY A 183 4.59 -21.02 15.15
CA GLY A 183 5.72 -20.38 15.85
C GLY A 183 6.55 -19.43 14.98
N GLN A 184 6.64 -19.63 13.66
CA GLN A 184 7.24 -18.64 12.75
C GLN A 184 6.37 -17.38 12.64
N ARG A 185 5.04 -17.55 12.56
CA ARG A 185 4.11 -16.41 12.52
C ARG A 185 4.10 -15.63 13.83
N GLU A 186 4.13 -16.33 14.96
CA GLU A 186 4.21 -15.72 16.30
C GLU A 186 5.49 -14.90 16.45
N LEU A 187 6.65 -15.46 16.06
CA LEU A 187 7.93 -14.74 16.08
C LEU A 187 7.90 -13.46 15.23
N ASP A 188 7.35 -13.50 14.02
CA ASP A 188 7.30 -12.30 13.15
C ASP A 188 6.33 -11.23 13.67
N VAL A 189 5.25 -11.65 14.35
CA VAL A 189 4.33 -10.74 15.06
C VAL A 189 5.00 -10.13 16.30
N ASP A 190 5.80 -10.89 17.03
CA ASP A 190 6.62 -10.39 18.15
C ASP A 190 7.60 -9.32 17.65
N VAL A 191 8.38 -9.65 16.61
CA VAL A 191 9.32 -8.72 15.93
C VAL A 191 8.60 -7.46 15.46
N MET A 192 7.45 -7.58 14.78
CA MET A 192 6.65 -6.42 14.35
C MET A 192 6.27 -5.52 15.54
N VAL A 193 5.76 -6.09 16.63
CA VAL A 193 5.31 -5.31 17.79
C VAL A 193 6.48 -4.59 18.45
N GLU A 194 7.62 -5.26 18.64
CA GLU A 194 8.83 -4.66 19.22
C GLU A 194 9.41 -3.55 18.34
N ASN A 195 9.61 -3.83 17.05
CA ASN A 195 10.15 -2.86 16.08
C ASN A 195 9.24 -1.63 15.90
N VAL A 196 7.92 -1.81 15.85
CA VAL A 196 6.98 -0.69 15.75
C VAL A 196 6.95 0.10 17.05
N ALA A 197 6.91 -0.55 18.22
CA ALA A 197 6.97 0.14 19.51
C ALA A 197 8.24 1.00 19.63
N ALA A 198 9.40 0.47 19.26
CA ALA A 198 10.65 1.22 19.23
C ALA A 198 10.56 2.43 18.28
N GLY A 199 10.09 2.23 17.04
CA GLY A 199 9.93 3.30 16.06
C GLY A 199 8.95 4.41 16.48
N LEU A 200 7.86 4.07 17.18
CA LEU A 200 6.92 5.05 17.72
C LEU A 200 7.49 5.82 18.91
N MET A 201 8.26 5.17 19.79
CA MET A 201 8.94 5.82 20.91
C MET A 201 9.98 6.84 20.42
N ASP A 202 10.70 6.49 19.36
CA ASP A 202 11.65 7.37 18.66
C ASP A 202 10.97 8.62 18.08
N ILE A 203 9.72 8.50 17.62
CA ILE A 203 8.91 9.64 17.15
C ILE A 203 8.41 10.48 18.33
N ALA A 204 7.86 9.85 19.37
CA ALA A 204 7.35 10.56 20.55
C ALA A 204 8.44 11.36 21.27
N ALA A 205 9.67 10.82 21.36
CA ALA A 205 10.82 11.54 21.91
C ALA A 205 11.17 12.80 21.10
N ARG A 206 11.01 12.76 19.77
CA ARG A 206 11.36 13.85 18.83
C ARG A 206 10.22 14.84 18.58
N MET A 207 9.04 14.63 19.20
CA MET A 207 7.92 15.59 19.22
C MET A 207 7.78 16.31 20.57
N ASP A 208 8.73 16.10 21.50
CA ASP A 208 8.59 16.39 22.94
C ASP A 208 7.24 15.89 23.51
N GLY A 209 6.83 14.71 23.04
CA GLY A 209 5.62 14.06 23.47
C GLY A 209 5.72 13.71 24.94
N GLY A 210 4.94 14.39 25.78
CA GLY A 210 4.77 14.05 27.19
C GLY A 210 4.28 12.61 27.40
N THR A 211 4.29 12.15 28.64
CA THR A 211 3.99 10.74 29.01
C THR A 211 2.72 10.20 28.36
N ALA A 212 1.63 10.98 28.36
CA ALA A 212 0.35 10.58 27.77
C ALA A 212 0.44 10.20 26.28
N LEU A 213 1.27 10.88 25.47
CA LEU A 213 1.47 10.49 24.07
C LEU A 213 2.22 9.17 23.98
N ARG A 214 3.29 8.98 24.79
CA ARG A 214 4.09 7.74 24.80
C ARG A 214 3.24 6.54 25.19
N ASP A 215 2.44 6.67 26.25
CA ASP A 215 1.52 5.61 26.71
C ASP A 215 0.50 5.24 25.62
N GLN A 216 -0.05 6.24 24.92
CA GLN A 216 -0.95 6.02 23.78
C GLN A 216 -0.24 5.26 22.65
N LEU A 217 0.97 5.65 22.27
CA LEU A 217 1.69 5.01 21.15
C LEU A 217 2.17 3.60 21.48
N ILE A 218 2.56 3.34 22.73
CA ILE A 218 2.81 1.97 23.20
C ILE A 218 1.53 1.13 23.08
N GLY A 219 0.37 1.66 23.48
CA GLY A 219 -0.92 1.02 23.28
C GLY A 219 -1.28 0.77 21.81
N GLU A 220 -0.99 1.74 20.93
CA GLU A 220 -1.15 1.61 19.48
C GLU A 220 -0.27 0.48 18.91
N ALA A 221 1.01 0.40 19.27
CA ALA A 221 1.91 -0.68 18.86
C ALA A 221 1.46 -2.06 19.38
N LEU A 222 1.13 -2.18 20.67
CA LEU A 222 0.63 -3.42 21.26
C LEU A 222 -0.68 -3.90 20.59
N SER A 223 -1.50 -2.98 20.07
CA SER A 223 -2.72 -3.32 19.34
C SER A 223 -2.47 -4.10 18.03
N LEU A 224 -1.26 -4.02 17.46
CA LEU A 224 -0.92 -4.71 16.21
C LEU A 224 -1.08 -6.24 16.32
N ARG A 225 -0.75 -6.84 17.48
CA ARG A 225 -0.99 -8.28 17.70
C ARG A 225 -2.47 -8.60 17.60
N THR A 226 -3.32 -7.82 18.26
CA THR A 226 -4.78 -8.02 18.25
C THR A 226 -5.37 -7.80 16.85
N ARG A 227 -4.85 -6.83 16.09
CA ARG A 227 -5.23 -6.60 14.68
C ARG A 227 -4.83 -7.78 13.79
N TYR A 228 -3.57 -8.23 13.90
CA TYR A 228 -3.05 -9.39 13.17
C TYR A 228 -3.87 -10.65 13.48
N VAL A 229 -4.04 -11.01 14.76
CA VAL A 229 -4.76 -12.22 15.18
C VAL A 229 -6.22 -12.14 14.73
N GLY A 230 -6.90 -11.02 15.00
CA GLY A 230 -8.30 -10.83 14.64
C GLY A 230 -8.57 -10.76 13.13
N LEU A 231 -7.56 -10.46 12.30
CA LEU A 231 -7.63 -10.60 10.84
C LEU A 231 -7.28 -12.03 10.38
N TRP A 232 -6.31 -12.67 11.02
CA TRP A 232 -5.96 -14.07 10.75
C TRP A 232 -7.16 -15.00 10.97
N GLU A 233 -7.85 -14.87 12.10
CA GLU A 233 -9.13 -15.54 12.42
C GLU A 233 -10.24 -15.18 11.41
N LEU A 234 -10.31 -13.91 10.98
CA LEU A 234 -11.29 -13.44 9.98
C LEU A 234 -11.12 -14.12 8.60
N LEU A 235 -9.90 -14.57 8.29
CA LEU A 235 -9.55 -15.20 7.02
C LEU A 235 -9.51 -16.74 7.07
N HIS A 236 -9.29 -17.34 8.24
CA HIS A 236 -9.11 -18.80 8.37
C HIS A 236 -10.26 -19.51 9.08
N ASP A 237 -11.06 -18.82 9.90
CA ASP A 237 -12.19 -19.45 10.59
C ASP A 237 -13.39 -19.66 9.64
N GLU A 238 -14.06 -20.79 9.80
CA GLU A 238 -15.38 -21.08 9.21
C GLU A 238 -16.47 -20.99 10.29
N PRO A 239 -16.91 -19.77 10.69
CA PRO A 239 -17.90 -19.60 11.74
C PRO A 239 -19.26 -20.19 11.35
N VAL A 240 -19.94 -20.75 12.35
CA VAL A 240 -21.32 -21.23 12.23
C VAL A 240 -22.27 -20.18 12.79
N PHE A 241 -23.30 -19.84 12.02
CA PHE A 241 -24.32 -18.85 12.36
C PHE A 241 -25.71 -19.47 12.39
N ALA A 242 -26.65 -18.91 13.15
CA ALA A 242 -28.05 -19.25 12.97
C ALA A 242 -28.59 -18.64 11.66
N TYR A 243 -29.62 -19.23 11.05
CA TYR A 243 -30.23 -18.73 9.81
C TYR A 243 -30.66 -17.24 9.88
N ALA A 244 -31.04 -16.75 11.07
CA ALA A 244 -31.43 -15.37 11.30
C ALA A 244 -30.26 -14.36 11.35
N ASP A 245 -29.01 -14.80 11.48
CA ASP A 245 -27.82 -13.96 11.74
C ASP A 245 -27.21 -13.30 10.47
N ARG A 246 -28.03 -12.98 9.46
CA ARG A 246 -27.57 -12.37 8.20
C ARG A 246 -26.70 -11.11 8.41
N HIS A 247 -27.01 -10.31 9.42
CA HIS A 247 -26.25 -9.13 9.82
C HIS A 247 -24.77 -9.43 10.20
N ARG A 248 -24.47 -10.65 10.67
CA ARG A 248 -23.10 -11.08 11.02
C ARG A 248 -22.28 -11.40 9.77
N VAL A 249 -22.90 -12.02 8.77
CA VAL A 249 -22.28 -12.28 7.46
C VAL A 249 -21.92 -10.96 6.79
N GLU A 250 -22.88 -10.04 6.69
CA GLU A 250 -22.68 -8.69 6.13
C GLU A 250 -21.60 -7.91 6.89
N SER A 251 -21.55 -8.04 8.22
CA SER A 251 -20.50 -7.40 9.03
C SER A 251 -19.11 -8.03 8.85
N ARG A 252 -19.00 -9.34 8.61
CA ARG A 252 -17.71 -10.02 8.31
C ARG A 252 -17.17 -9.58 6.95
N ILE A 253 -18.03 -9.53 5.93
CA ILE A 253 -17.68 -9.06 4.58
C ILE A 253 -17.25 -7.60 4.61
N ARG A 254 -18.03 -6.73 5.27
CA ARG A 254 -17.67 -5.31 5.46
C ARG A 254 -16.30 -5.14 6.13
N LYS A 255 -16.01 -5.89 7.20
CA LYS A 255 -14.73 -5.79 7.91
C LYS A 255 -13.54 -6.25 7.04
N LEU A 256 -13.74 -7.22 6.15
CA LEU A 256 -12.72 -7.62 5.16
C LEU A 256 -12.48 -6.50 4.13
N ASN A 257 -13.54 -5.91 3.58
CA ASN A 257 -13.45 -4.80 2.64
C ASN A 257 -12.80 -3.55 3.29
N GLU A 258 -13.11 -3.24 4.56
CA GLU A 258 -12.49 -2.16 5.34
C GLU A 258 -10.97 -2.34 5.54
N LEU A 259 -10.49 -3.58 5.50
CA LEU A 259 -9.07 -3.96 5.56
C LEU A 259 -8.45 -4.16 4.16
N GLY A 260 -9.21 -3.92 3.09
CA GLY A 260 -8.75 -4.03 1.70
C GLY A 260 -8.64 -5.46 1.15
N PHE A 261 -9.43 -6.39 1.69
CA PHE A 261 -9.57 -7.76 1.18
C PHE A 261 -10.86 -7.93 0.37
N ALA A 262 -10.73 -8.43 -0.86
CA ALA A 262 -11.86 -8.78 -1.70
C ALA A 262 -12.47 -10.14 -1.30
N VAL A 263 -13.78 -10.17 -1.10
CA VAL A 263 -14.55 -11.42 -0.93
C VAL A 263 -15.02 -11.91 -2.29
N ASP A 264 -14.55 -13.09 -2.69
CA ASP A 264 -14.81 -13.72 -4.00
C ASP A 264 -16.07 -14.59 -3.96
N GLU A 265 -16.11 -15.56 -3.03
CA GLU A 265 -17.29 -16.42 -2.82
C GLU A 265 -17.75 -16.41 -1.35
N VAL A 266 -19.08 -16.39 -1.16
CA VAL A 266 -19.73 -16.58 0.13
C VAL A 266 -20.61 -17.83 0.07
N SER A 267 -20.09 -18.96 0.53
CA SER A 267 -20.88 -20.20 0.60
C SER A 267 -21.50 -20.38 2.00
N LEU A 268 -22.80 -20.68 2.02
CA LEU A 268 -23.58 -20.98 3.21
C LEU A 268 -24.02 -22.45 3.12
N ARG A 269 -23.56 -23.28 4.05
CA ARG A 269 -23.91 -24.72 4.09
C ARG A 269 -24.65 -25.04 5.37
N HIS A 270 -25.74 -25.80 5.29
CA HIS A 270 -26.38 -26.35 6.48
C HIS A 270 -25.40 -27.25 7.23
N ASP A 271 -25.31 -27.10 8.55
CA ASP A 271 -24.47 -27.95 9.37
C ASP A 271 -25.08 -29.36 9.51
N GLU A 272 -24.24 -30.40 9.50
CA GLU A 272 -24.68 -31.80 9.30
C GLU A 272 -25.59 -32.35 10.42
N ALA A 273 -25.71 -31.63 11.54
CA ALA A 273 -26.55 -31.95 12.68
C ALA A 273 -28.04 -31.53 12.56
N GLY A 274 -28.53 -31.22 11.36
CA GLY A 274 -29.96 -31.00 11.09
C GLY A 274 -30.58 -29.79 11.81
N SER A 275 -29.76 -28.82 12.20
CA SER A 275 -30.18 -27.61 12.90
C SER A 275 -30.32 -26.41 11.95
N ASP A 276 -30.99 -25.36 12.42
CA ASP A 276 -31.22 -24.09 11.69
C ASP A 276 -29.95 -23.21 11.62
N GLN A 277 -28.80 -23.86 11.38
CA GLN A 277 -27.47 -23.27 11.40
C GLN A 277 -26.79 -23.41 10.04
N LEU A 278 -26.14 -22.33 9.62
CA LEU A 278 -25.38 -22.20 8.40
C LEU A 278 -23.90 -21.96 8.73
N ARG A 279 -23.03 -22.84 8.22
CA ARG A 279 -21.59 -22.63 8.19
C ARG A 279 -21.25 -21.66 7.06
N LEU A 280 -20.61 -20.54 7.40
CA LEU A 280 -20.13 -19.56 6.44
C LEU A 280 -18.69 -19.87 6.06
N LYS A 281 -18.44 -20.12 4.77
CA LYS A 281 -17.09 -20.09 4.21
C LYS A 281 -16.98 -18.85 3.33
N VAL A 282 -16.11 -17.93 3.72
CA VAL A 282 -15.74 -16.75 2.94
C VAL A 282 -14.45 -17.09 2.19
N ALA A 283 -14.54 -17.27 0.87
CA ALA A 283 -13.36 -17.31 0.03
C ALA A 283 -12.89 -15.87 -0.17
N VAL A 284 -11.77 -15.52 0.45
CA VAL A 284 -11.06 -14.27 0.14
C VAL A 284 -10.15 -14.55 -1.05
N GLY A 285 -10.45 -13.89 -2.16
CA GLY A 285 -9.79 -14.07 -3.44
C GLY A 285 -8.32 -13.64 -3.41
N ASP A 286 -7.68 -13.68 -4.58
CA ASP A 286 -6.38 -13.03 -4.71
C ASP A 286 -6.52 -11.51 -4.51
N ARG A 287 -5.50 -10.85 -3.96
CA ARG A 287 -5.57 -9.42 -3.59
C ARG A 287 -5.61 -8.47 -4.79
N ASN A 288 -5.75 -9.01 -6.00
CA ASN A 288 -5.82 -8.30 -7.28
C ASN A 288 -7.09 -8.69 -8.06
N TYR A 289 -8.16 -9.15 -7.39
CA TYR A 289 -9.39 -9.61 -8.02
C TYR A 289 -10.07 -8.48 -8.79
N HIS A 290 -10.44 -7.40 -8.11
CA HIS A 290 -11.05 -6.22 -8.73
C HIS A 290 -10.08 -5.54 -9.69
N ALA A 291 -8.79 -5.47 -9.36
CA ALA A 291 -7.77 -4.91 -10.24
C ALA A 291 -7.63 -5.69 -11.56
N THR A 292 -7.74 -7.02 -11.51
CA THR A 292 -7.73 -7.88 -12.70
C THR A 292 -9.00 -7.72 -13.52
N GLN A 293 -10.17 -7.73 -12.87
CA GLN A 293 -11.46 -7.51 -13.53
C GLN A 293 -11.52 -6.15 -14.25
N LEU A 294 -11.06 -5.07 -13.60
CA LEU A 294 -11.04 -3.73 -14.19
C LEU A 294 -10.02 -3.62 -15.32
N ARG A 295 -8.85 -4.28 -15.22
CA ARG A 295 -7.87 -4.36 -16.30
C ARG A 295 -8.44 -5.09 -17.52
N GLU A 296 -9.21 -6.16 -17.32
CA GLU A 296 -9.84 -6.92 -18.42
C GLU A 296 -10.98 -6.14 -19.10
N LEU A 297 -11.79 -5.39 -18.33
CA LEU A 297 -12.91 -4.60 -18.87
C LEU A 297 -12.48 -3.27 -19.51
N ALA A 298 -11.55 -2.55 -18.88
CA ALA A 298 -11.23 -1.16 -19.20
C ALA A 298 -9.75 -0.92 -19.58
N GLY A 299 -8.86 -1.91 -19.44
CA GLY A 299 -7.43 -1.75 -19.71
C GLY A 299 -6.71 -0.84 -18.72
N VAL A 300 -7.27 -0.63 -17.53
CA VAL A 300 -6.72 0.26 -16.49
C VAL A 300 -5.99 -0.57 -15.43
N GLU A 301 -4.71 -0.28 -15.19
CA GLU A 301 -3.92 -0.89 -14.11
C GLU A 301 -3.92 0.02 -12.87
N VAL A 302 -4.38 -0.53 -11.73
CA VAL A 302 -4.60 0.17 -10.45
C VAL A 302 -4.41 -0.80 -9.28
N GLY A 303 -4.35 -0.27 -8.07
CA GLY A 303 -4.50 -1.07 -6.84
C GLY A 303 -5.92 -1.62 -6.65
N GLU A 304 -6.08 -2.53 -5.70
CA GLU A 304 -7.33 -3.26 -5.46
C GLU A 304 -8.40 -2.37 -4.82
N GLY A 305 -8.00 -1.50 -3.88
CA GLY A 305 -8.89 -0.51 -3.29
C GLY A 305 -9.39 0.50 -4.33
N GLN A 306 -8.49 1.00 -5.19
CA GLN A 306 -8.84 1.83 -6.34
C GLN A 306 -9.81 1.09 -7.27
N ALA A 307 -9.50 -0.15 -7.65
CA ALA A 307 -10.33 -0.95 -8.54
C ALA A 307 -11.74 -1.19 -7.99
N THR A 308 -11.86 -1.44 -6.68
CA THR A 308 -13.16 -1.60 -5.99
C THR A 308 -14.05 -0.36 -6.18
N HIS A 309 -13.51 0.84 -5.97
CA HIS A 309 -14.28 2.09 -6.17
C HIS A 309 -14.60 2.35 -7.65
N LEU A 310 -13.65 2.07 -8.54
CA LEU A 310 -13.78 2.26 -9.98
C LEU A 310 -14.83 1.33 -10.61
N LEU A 311 -14.87 0.06 -10.21
CA LEU A 311 -15.93 -0.87 -10.61
C LEU A 311 -17.29 -0.47 -10.04
N GLY A 312 -17.34 0.10 -8.83
CA GLY A 312 -18.57 0.67 -8.27
C GLY A 312 -19.12 1.84 -9.11
N ASP A 313 -18.26 2.78 -9.51
CA ASP A 313 -18.64 3.91 -10.36
C ASP A 313 -19.01 3.47 -11.79
N LEU A 314 -18.31 2.47 -12.34
CA LEU A 314 -18.67 1.81 -13.61
C LEU A 314 -20.07 1.19 -13.57
N HIS A 315 -20.40 0.40 -12.54
CA HIS A 315 -21.74 -0.20 -12.43
C HIS A 315 -22.84 0.87 -12.26
N ALA A 316 -22.56 1.96 -11.55
CA ALA A 316 -23.48 3.10 -11.44
C ALA A 316 -23.71 3.78 -12.80
N TYR A 317 -22.64 4.01 -13.58
CA TYR A 317 -22.72 4.56 -14.92
C TYR A 317 -23.42 3.62 -15.92
N GLN A 318 -23.18 2.30 -15.84
CA GLN A 318 -23.91 1.30 -16.63
C GLN A 318 -25.42 1.37 -16.34
N ALA A 319 -25.82 1.44 -15.06
CA ALA A 319 -27.23 1.55 -14.68
C ALA A 319 -27.88 2.84 -15.22
N GLN A 320 -27.14 3.95 -15.23
CA GLN A 320 -27.58 5.19 -15.88
C GLN A 320 -27.74 5.02 -17.39
N LEU A 321 -26.74 4.47 -18.09
CA LEU A 321 -26.81 4.21 -19.54
C LEU A 321 -27.99 3.32 -19.92
N CYS A 322 -28.25 2.23 -19.19
CA CYS A 322 -29.40 1.36 -19.46
C CYS A 322 -30.74 2.12 -19.34
N SER A 323 -30.85 3.03 -18.37
CA SER A 323 -32.02 3.88 -18.16
C SER A 323 -32.21 4.91 -19.28
N GLU A 324 -31.12 5.49 -19.79
CA GLU A 324 -31.14 6.48 -20.88
C GLU A 324 -31.37 5.84 -22.26
N ALA A 325 -30.79 4.67 -22.52
CA ALA A 325 -30.96 3.91 -23.76
C ALA A 325 -32.29 3.16 -23.84
N GLY A 326 -32.92 2.86 -22.70
CA GLY A 326 -34.15 2.08 -22.62
C GLY A 326 -33.97 0.57 -22.87
N HIS A 327 -32.73 0.09 -22.85
CA HIS A 327 -32.36 -1.32 -22.96
C HIS A 327 -31.07 -1.60 -22.18
N ASP A 328 -30.81 -2.86 -21.87
CA ASP A 328 -29.56 -3.25 -21.21
C ASP A 328 -28.35 -2.98 -22.11
N VAL A 329 -27.31 -2.37 -21.54
CA VAL A 329 -25.99 -2.17 -22.16
C VAL A 329 -25.02 -3.14 -21.49
N ASP A 330 -24.24 -3.88 -22.28
CA ASP A 330 -23.27 -4.83 -21.74
C ASP A 330 -22.12 -4.13 -21.01
N LEU A 331 -21.57 -4.81 -19.99
CA LEU A 331 -20.55 -4.23 -19.12
C LEU A 331 -19.25 -3.83 -19.87
N PRO A 332 -18.72 -4.61 -20.83
CA PRO A 332 -17.60 -4.16 -21.68
C PRO A 332 -17.89 -2.88 -22.47
N THR A 333 -19.05 -2.75 -23.13
CA THR A 333 -19.44 -1.51 -23.82
C THR A 333 -19.55 -0.33 -22.84
N ALA A 334 -20.20 -0.54 -21.69
CA ALA A 334 -20.30 0.48 -20.66
C ALA A 334 -18.92 0.91 -20.13
N ALA A 335 -17.97 -0.03 -19.96
CA ALA A 335 -16.62 0.25 -19.49
C ALA A 335 -15.83 1.16 -20.43
N GLN A 336 -15.95 0.98 -21.74
CA GLN A 336 -15.26 1.83 -22.72
C GLN A 336 -15.85 3.24 -22.73
N LEU A 337 -17.19 3.38 -22.73
CA LEU A 337 -17.87 4.68 -22.68
C LEU A 337 -17.57 5.41 -21.37
N TRP A 338 -17.70 4.74 -20.22
CA TRP A 338 -17.36 5.27 -18.89
C TRP A 338 -15.94 5.83 -18.84
N LEU A 339 -14.96 5.07 -19.35
CA LEU A 339 -13.56 5.46 -19.34
C LEU A 339 -13.31 6.71 -20.21
N MET A 340 -13.97 6.80 -21.37
CA MET A 340 -13.79 7.91 -22.32
C MET A 340 -14.54 9.18 -21.92
N GLU A 341 -15.80 9.05 -21.51
CA GLU A 341 -16.72 10.17 -21.27
C GLU A 341 -16.63 10.72 -19.85
N LEU A 342 -16.49 9.84 -18.85
CA LEU A 342 -16.53 10.22 -17.44
C LEU A 342 -15.14 10.24 -16.80
N VAL A 343 -14.42 9.12 -16.85
CA VAL A 343 -13.19 8.93 -16.06
C VAL A 343 -12.08 9.84 -16.56
N ARG A 344 -11.64 9.71 -17.82
CA ARG A 344 -10.48 10.47 -18.32
C ARG A 344 -10.64 12.00 -18.16
N PRO A 345 -11.80 12.63 -18.48
CA PRO A 345 -11.98 14.06 -18.25
C PRO A 345 -12.05 14.44 -16.78
N THR A 346 -12.78 13.69 -15.95
CA THR A 346 -12.95 14.01 -14.53
C THR A 346 -11.67 13.76 -13.72
N MET A 347 -10.88 12.76 -14.11
CA MET A 347 -9.60 12.40 -13.51
C MET A 347 -8.55 13.53 -13.65
N ASP A 348 -8.41 14.16 -14.83
CA ASP A 348 -7.50 15.30 -14.97
C ASP A 348 -7.98 16.51 -14.16
N ARG A 349 -9.30 16.75 -14.11
CA ARG A 349 -9.90 17.81 -13.27
C ARG A 349 -9.67 17.58 -11.78
N ALA A 350 -9.82 16.34 -11.31
CA ALA A 350 -9.55 15.96 -9.92
C ALA A 350 -8.05 16.11 -9.58
N HIS A 351 -7.18 15.68 -10.49
CA HIS A 351 -5.74 15.82 -10.33
C HIS A 351 -5.31 17.30 -10.31
N ALA A 352 -5.90 18.15 -11.15
CA ALA A 352 -5.69 19.59 -11.13
C ALA A 352 -6.21 20.23 -9.82
N ALA A 353 -7.37 19.79 -9.30
CA ALA A 353 -7.94 20.28 -8.04
C ALA A 353 -7.00 20.02 -6.84
N VAL A 354 -6.30 18.89 -6.79
CA VAL A 354 -5.28 18.61 -5.76
C VAL A 354 -3.89 19.19 -6.08
N GLY A 355 -3.76 20.09 -7.07
CA GLY A 355 -2.49 20.70 -7.45
C GLY A 355 -1.50 19.74 -8.11
N ARG A 356 -2.01 18.70 -8.78
CA ARG A 356 -1.27 17.57 -9.39
C ARG A 356 -0.39 16.79 -8.40
N ARG A 357 -0.80 16.74 -7.13
CA ARG A 357 -0.25 15.83 -6.11
C ARG A 357 -0.75 14.40 -6.32
N GLY A 358 0.12 13.43 -6.05
CA GLY A 358 -0.21 12.00 -6.16
C GLY A 358 -0.40 11.55 -7.62
N THR A 359 -1.15 10.45 -7.81
CA THR A 359 -1.55 9.99 -9.14
C THR A 359 -2.93 10.53 -9.50
N ALA A 360 -3.17 10.74 -10.80
CA ALA A 360 -4.45 11.25 -11.27
C ALA A 360 -5.63 10.31 -10.93
N ILE A 361 -5.40 8.99 -11.03
CA ILE A 361 -6.43 7.98 -10.73
C ILE A 361 -6.80 7.96 -9.24
N GLN A 362 -5.82 8.14 -8.35
CA GLN A 362 -6.09 8.25 -6.92
C GLN A 362 -6.93 9.51 -6.64
N ALA A 363 -6.54 10.68 -7.18
CA ALA A 363 -7.31 11.91 -7.04
C ALA A 363 -8.78 11.78 -7.53
N TYR A 364 -9.04 10.94 -8.53
CA TYR A 364 -10.40 10.58 -8.94
C TYR A 364 -11.12 9.72 -7.90
N CYS A 365 -10.48 8.68 -7.34
CA CYS A 365 -11.05 7.91 -6.22
C CYS A 365 -11.37 8.78 -4.99
N ASP A 366 -10.51 9.75 -4.65
CA ASP A 366 -10.75 10.71 -3.58
C ASP A 366 -11.92 11.66 -3.88
N LEU A 367 -12.06 12.10 -5.14
CA LEU A 367 -13.23 12.85 -5.58
C LEU A 367 -14.54 12.05 -5.44
N LEU A 368 -14.52 10.74 -5.76
CA LEU A 368 -15.66 9.85 -5.58
C LEU A 368 -16.04 9.70 -4.10
N GLU A 369 -15.06 9.51 -3.20
CA GLU A 369 -15.28 9.46 -1.75
C GLU A 369 -15.87 10.78 -1.23
N VAL A 370 -15.27 11.92 -1.58
CA VAL A 370 -15.71 13.26 -1.16
C VAL A 370 -17.12 13.56 -1.68
N ARG A 371 -17.43 13.20 -2.93
CA ARG A 371 -18.80 13.30 -3.49
C ARG A 371 -19.78 12.48 -2.67
N TRP A 372 -19.47 11.23 -2.36
CA TRP A 372 -20.34 10.34 -1.58
C TRP A 372 -20.61 10.88 -0.18
N LEU A 373 -19.57 11.24 0.59
CA LEU A 373 -19.70 11.76 1.96
C LEU A 373 -20.48 13.09 2.01
N LEU A 374 -20.25 13.99 1.05
CA LEU A 374 -21.00 15.25 0.97
C LEU A 374 -22.48 15.02 0.60
N SER A 375 -22.76 14.03 -0.26
CA SER A 375 -24.13 13.63 -0.62
C SER A 375 -24.87 12.97 0.54
N GLU A 376 -24.19 12.14 1.35
CA GLU A 376 -24.73 11.56 2.58
C GLU A 376 -25.11 12.67 3.58
N GLN A 377 -24.19 13.61 3.86
CA GLN A 377 -24.43 14.75 4.75
C GLN A 377 -25.55 15.67 4.26
N ALA A 378 -25.74 15.80 2.94
CA ALA A 378 -26.79 16.61 2.34
C ALA A 378 -28.14 15.87 2.19
N GLY A 379 -28.18 14.55 2.40
CA GLY A 379 -29.35 13.70 2.13
C GLY A 379 -29.76 13.62 0.66
N ARG A 380 -28.89 14.02 -0.27
CA ARG A 380 -29.12 14.08 -1.73
C ARG A 380 -27.80 14.20 -2.48
N ASP A 381 -27.78 13.89 -3.77
CA ASP A 381 -26.58 14.14 -4.58
C ASP A 381 -26.19 15.64 -4.60
N VAL A 382 -24.91 15.91 -4.36
CA VAL A 382 -24.28 17.24 -4.46
C VAL A 382 -23.67 17.52 -5.83
N GLY A 383 -23.43 16.49 -6.63
CA GLY A 383 -22.80 16.57 -7.95
C GLY A 383 -21.29 16.81 -7.93
N THR A 384 -20.64 16.47 -9.05
CA THR A 384 -19.17 16.47 -9.20
C THR A 384 -18.54 17.85 -8.99
N GLU A 385 -19.15 18.94 -9.44
CA GLU A 385 -18.61 20.30 -9.28
C GLU A 385 -18.42 20.70 -7.81
N ARG A 386 -19.39 20.36 -6.96
CA ARG A 386 -19.33 20.67 -5.53
C ARG A 386 -18.27 19.84 -4.81
N ALA A 387 -18.09 18.59 -5.22
CA ALA A 387 -17.02 17.73 -4.70
C ALA A 387 -15.63 18.21 -5.15
N LEU A 388 -15.47 18.65 -6.41
CA LEU A 388 -14.22 19.26 -6.91
C LEU A 388 -13.86 20.54 -6.13
N ILE A 389 -14.83 21.41 -5.86
CA ILE A 389 -14.62 22.62 -5.04
C ILE A 389 -14.22 22.26 -3.61
N ALA A 390 -14.82 21.24 -2.99
CA ALA A 390 -14.46 20.79 -1.66
C ALA A 390 -13.03 20.22 -1.61
N LEU A 391 -12.67 19.40 -2.61
CA LEU A 391 -11.33 18.82 -2.74
C LEU A 391 -10.26 19.90 -2.98
N ALA A 392 -10.52 20.88 -3.84
CA ALA A 392 -9.60 21.98 -4.16
C ALA A 392 -9.36 22.96 -3.00
N ASN A 393 -10.37 23.18 -2.15
CA ASN A 393 -10.25 24.04 -0.96
C ASN A 393 -9.86 23.25 0.30
N GLU A 394 -9.54 21.96 0.16
CA GLU A 394 -9.13 21.07 1.27
C GLU A 394 -10.21 20.90 2.37
N VAL A 395 -11.48 21.23 2.05
CA VAL A 395 -12.66 21.11 2.93
C VAL A 395 -13.30 19.72 2.76
N VAL A 396 -12.49 18.68 2.97
CA VAL A 396 -12.95 17.28 2.92
C VAL A 396 -13.53 16.86 4.28
N PRO A 397 -14.58 16.01 4.32
CA PRO A 397 -15.13 15.50 5.58
C PRO A 397 -14.07 14.81 6.46
N SER A 398 -14.18 14.92 7.78
CA SER A 398 -13.15 14.48 8.72
C SER A 398 -12.74 13.01 8.64
N ASP A 399 -13.67 12.15 8.19
CA ASP A 399 -13.49 10.71 8.06
C ASP A 399 -12.94 10.28 6.67
N SER A 400 -12.90 11.21 5.71
CA SER A 400 -12.40 11.00 4.36
C SER A 400 -10.91 10.64 4.37
N ALA A 401 -10.57 9.61 3.59
CA ALA A 401 -9.21 9.23 3.30
C ALA A 401 -8.47 10.27 2.42
N ALA A 402 -9.19 11.05 1.61
CA ALA A 402 -8.65 12.17 0.82
C ALA A 402 -7.88 13.21 1.66
N ARG A 403 -8.20 13.35 2.96
CA ARG A 403 -7.50 14.25 3.89
C ARG A 403 -6.01 13.92 4.05
N LEU A 404 -5.55 12.71 3.70
CA LEU A 404 -4.14 12.36 3.70
C LEU A 404 -3.38 13.03 2.53
N LEU A 405 -3.97 13.13 1.34
CA LEU A 405 -3.34 13.75 0.16
C LEU A 405 -3.22 15.27 0.28
N VAL A 406 -4.20 15.88 0.97
CA VAL A 406 -4.18 17.28 1.40
C VAL A 406 -2.89 17.66 2.16
N VAL A 407 -2.19 16.68 2.75
CA VAL A 407 -1.04 16.91 3.65
C VAL A 407 0.34 16.70 2.97
N GLU A 408 0.41 16.22 1.72
CA GLU A 408 1.67 15.65 1.19
C GLU A 408 2.14 16.15 -0.20
N THR A 409 3.38 16.67 -0.22
CA THR A 409 4.34 16.43 -1.31
C THR A 409 4.93 15.02 -1.17
N PRO A 410 5.36 14.36 -2.27
CA PRO A 410 6.24 13.19 -2.21
C PRO A 410 7.54 13.48 -1.43
N THR A 411 8.36 12.45 -1.18
CA THR A 411 9.51 12.34 -0.25
C THR A 411 10.66 13.39 -0.33
N GLU A 412 10.36 14.69 -0.43
CA GLU A 412 11.31 15.81 -0.43
C GLU A 412 12.17 15.85 0.84
N PRO A 413 13.43 16.31 0.78
CA PRO A 413 14.29 16.41 1.96
C PRO A 413 13.66 17.26 3.06
N PHE A 414 13.84 16.83 4.32
CA PHE A 414 13.59 17.73 5.45
C PHE A 414 14.67 18.81 5.43
N SER A 415 14.31 20.06 5.76
CA SER A 415 15.31 21.03 6.21
C SER A 415 16.01 20.45 7.43
N VAL A 416 17.33 20.27 7.35
CA VAL A 416 18.15 20.10 8.55
C VAL A 416 17.95 21.37 9.37
N LEU A 417 17.21 21.27 10.46
CA LEU A 417 17.20 22.30 11.49
C LEU A 417 18.45 22.07 12.31
N ASP A 418 19.29 23.10 12.40
CA ASP A 418 20.61 23.04 13.01
C ASP A 418 20.55 22.43 14.41
N GLU A 419 21.53 21.59 14.74
CA GLU A 419 21.74 21.15 16.12
C GLU A 419 21.99 22.40 16.98
N PRO A 420 21.32 22.57 18.14
CA PRO A 420 21.62 23.68 19.03
C PRO A 420 22.99 23.48 19.69
N ASP A 421 23.88 24.46 19.51
CA ASP A 421 25.21 24.60 20.15
C ASP A 421 25.18 24.42 21.69
#